data_AF-G9FBA5-F1
#
_entry.id   AF-G9FBA5-F1
#
_cell.length_a   1.000
_cell.length_b   1.000
_cell.length_c   1.000
_cell.angle_alpha   90.00
_cell.angle_beta   90.00
_cell.angle_gamma   90.00
#
_symmetry.space_group_name_H-M   'P 1'
#
loop_
_entity.id
_entity.type
_entity.pdbx_description
1 polymer ?
#
loop_
_entity_poly.entity_id
_entity_poly.type
_entity_poly.pdbx_seq_one_letter_code
_entity_poly.pdbx_strand_id
1 'polypeptide(L)'
;MSQSIGQPVIVDNRAGSGGIIGSDVVAKAAPDGYTILINSTGLVVDKFFYPHVPYKSEQDFVPVVLAATVPSVLVVPSGSRFQDVAQLLAEARKSPGKLSFASAGMGTSIHLASSLFAARAEVELLHVPYKGSSPAVSDLLAGRVDMMIDSITSQRGSILSGRVRALAVTSPMGSPQKTENKAR
;
A
#
# COMPACT_ATOMS: atom_id res chain seq x y z
N MET A 1 15.91 16.92 1.18
CA MET A 1 15.17 17.92 1.97
C MET A 1 16.08 18.67 2.93
N SER A 2 16.81 18.04 3.84
CA SER A 2 17.61 18.78 4.83
C SER A 2 18.63 19.76 4.23
N GLN A 3 19.31 19.39 3.14
CA GLN A 3 20.22 20.29 2.41
C GLN A 3 19.49 21.45 1.71
N SER A 4 18.26 21.24 1.22
CA SER A 4 17.51 22.24 0.47
C SER A 4 16.76 23.23 1.37
N ILE A 5 16.35 22.78 2.58
CA ILE A 5 15.64 23.63 3.56
C ILE A 5 16.58 24.26 4.61
N GLY A 6 17.86 23.88 4.60
CA GLY A 6 18.87 24.41 5.54
C GLY A 6 18.68 23.97 6.99
N GLN A 7 17.79 23.00 7.27
CA GLN A 7 17.46 22.50 8.60
C GLN A 7 17.40 20.96 8.62
N PRO A 8 17.77 20.29 9.72
CA PRO A 8 17.56 18.86 9.88
C PRO A 8 16.08 18.48 9.75
N VAL A 9 15.79 17.34 9.10
CA VAL A 9 14.44 16.76 9.04
C VAL A 9 14.47 15.47 9.84
N ILE A 10 13.64 15.38 10.88
CA ILE A 10 13.51 14.18 11.71
C ILE A 10 12.28 13.41 11.23
N VAL A 11 12.45 12.13 10.94
CA VAL A 11 11.36 11.24 10.53
C VAL A 11 10.84 10.48 11.75
N ASP A 12 9.60 10.74 12.15
CA ASP A 12 8.87 10.01 13.19
C ASP A 12 7.78 9.13 12.55
N ASN A 13 7.92 7.80 12.65
CA ASN A 13 6.96 6.85 12.07
C ASN A 13 5.87 6.49 13.09
N ARG A 14 4.67 7.05 12.90
CA ARG A 14 3.48 6.80 13.72
C ARG A 14 2.48 5.87 13.01
N ALA A 15 2.78 4.58 12.99
CA ALA A 15 1.95 3.57 12.33
C ALA A 15 0.70 3.16 13.15
N GLY A 16 -0.39 2.83 12.45
CA GLY A 16 -1.62 2.26 13.03
C GLY A 16 -2.90 2.85 12.43
N SER A 17 -3.98 2.07 12.48
CA SER A 17 -5.34 2.45 12.03
C SER A 17 -5.37 3.16 10.66
N GLY A 18 -4.72 2.59 9.64
CA GLY A 18 -4.71 3.18 8.30
C GLY A 18 -3.92 4.48 8.12
N GLY A 19 -3.26 4.98 9.17
CA GLY A 19 -2.59 6.28 9.18
C GLY A 19 -3.29 7.35 10.04
N ILE A 20 -4.42 7.01 10.68
CA ILE A 20 -5.17 7.93 11.55
C ILE A 20 -4.31 8.48 12.68
N ILE A 21 -3.48 7.63 13.32
CA ILE A 21 -2.68 8.04 14.49
C ILE A 21 -1.70 9.15 14.12
N GLY A 22 -0.93 8.98 13.04
CA GLY A 22 0.00 10.01 12.56
C GLY A 22 -0.73 11.27 12.10
N SER A 23 -1.88 11.12 11.44
CA SER A 23 -2.66 12.25 10.95
C SER A 23 -3.25 13.09 12.09
N ASP A 24 -3.75 12.45 13.15
CA ASP A 24 -4.28 13.14 14.34
C ASP A 24 -3.22 14.00 15.03
N VAL A 25 -2.01 13.47 15.16
CA VAL A 25 -0.88 14.20 15.76
C VAL A 25 -0.58 15.48 14.96
N VAL A 26 -0.55 15.39 13.62
CA VAL A 26 -0.25 16.55 12.78
C VAL A 26 -1.42 17.54 12.71
N ALA A 27 -2.67 17.05 12.66
CA ALA A 27 -3.87 17.91 12.66
C ALA A 27 -3.94 18.84 13.90
N LYS A 28 -3.38 18.38 15.04
CA LYS A 28 -3.37 19.11 16.31
C LYS A 28 -2.06 19.85 16.58
N ALA A 29 -1.09 19.79 15.67
CA ALA A 29 0.18 20.48 15.81
C ALA A 29 0.02 21.99 15.59
N ALA A 30 1.02 22.77 16.04
CA ALA A 30 1.07 24.19 15.72
C ALA A 30 1.18 24.38 14.19
N PRO A 31 0.42 25.30 13.57
CA PRO A 31 0.47 25.56 12.14
C PRO A 31 1.68 26.45 11.77
N ASP A 32 2.88 26.05 12.19
CA ASP A 32 4.14 26.81 12.07
C ASP A 32 5.09 26.25 10.99
N GLY A 33 4.71 25.16 10.33
CA GLY A 33 5.47 24.52 9.26
C GLY A 33 6.55 23.54 9.73
N TYR A 34 6.75 23.34 11.04
CA TYR A 34 7.75 22.39 11.56
C TYR A 34 7.23 20.96 11.71
N THR A 35 5.91 20.78 11.71
CA THR A 35 5.27 19.46 11.72
C THR A 35 4.58 19.21 10.39
N ILE A 36 5.07 18.25 9.62
CA ILE A 36 4.56 17.93 8.28
C ILE A 36 4.11 16.47 8.25
N LEU A 37 2.93 16.23 7.68
CA LEU A 37 2.39 14.90 7.46
C LEU A 37 2.79 14.40 6.06
N ILE A 38 3.40 13.21 6.00
CA ILE A 38 3.44 12.41 4.77
C ILE A 38 2.33 11.36 4.88
N ASN A 39 1.32 11.46 4.03
CA ASN A 39 0.23 10.49 3.97
C ASN A 39 -0.05 10.10 2.49
N SER A 40 -0.94 9.14 2.30
CA SER A 40 -1.46 8.65 1.04
C SER A 40 -2.99 8.78 1.02
N THR A 41 -3.68 7.85 0.35
CA THR A 41 -5.15 7.81 0.24
C THR A 41 -5.88 7.73 1.58
N GLY A 42 -5.25 7.17 2.62
CA GLY A 42 -5.89 6.92 3.92
C GLY A 42 -6.54 8.16 4.51
N LEU A 43 -5.83 9.30 4.44
CA LEU A 43 -6.26 10.60 4.97
C LEU A 43 -7.72 10.95 4.62
N VAL A 44 -8.15 10.67 3.39
CA VAL A 44 -9.48 11.07 2.87
C VAL A 44 -10.51 9.96 3.02
N VAL A 45 -10.09 8.68 3.00
CA VAL A 45 -11.03 7.56 3.01
C VAL A 45 -11.37 7.04 4.41
N ASP A 46 -10.57 7.38 5.42
CA ASP A 46 -10.73 6.86 6.79
C ASP A 46 -12.13 7.09 7.36
N LYS A 47 -12.78 8.20 6.98
CA LYS A 47 -14.17 8.52 7.37
C LYS A 47 -15.22 7.51 6.91
N PHE A 48 -14.90 6.67 5.92
CA PHE A 48 -15.77 5.61 5.43
C PHE A 48 -15.53 4.27 6.12
N PHE A 49 -14.40 4.11 6.81
CA PHE A 49 -14.02 2.87 7.50
C PHE A 49 -14.13 2.97 9.02
N TYR A 50 -14.05 4.18 9.56
CA TYR A 50 -14.06 4.42 11.01
C TYR A 50 -15.23 5.34 11.38
N PRO A 51 -16.03 4.98 12.40
CA PRO A 51 -17.17 5.80 12.83
C PRO A 51 -16.73 7.15 13.41
N HIS A 52 -15.48 7.21 13.90
CA HIS A 52 -14.89 8.43 14.44
C HIS A 52 -13.47 8.59 13.90
N VAL A 53 -13.26 9.66 13.15
CA VAL A 53 -11.94 10.13 12.72
C VAL A 53 -11.67 11.44 13.49
N PRO A 54 -10.52 11.58 14.18
CA PRO A 54 -10.26 12.70 15.09
C PRO A 54 -9.79 13.98 14.38
N TYR A 55 -9.91 14.04 13.05
CA TYR A 55 -9.57 15.18 12.21
C TYR A 55 -10.54 15.27 11.02
N LYS A 56 -10.57 16.44 10.38
CA LYS A 56 -11.27 16.70 9.12
C LYS A 56 -10.24 16.89 8.01
N SER A 57 -10.13 15.91 7.11
CA SER A 57 -9.13 15.89 6.05
C SER A 57 -9.07 17.17 5.20
N GLU A 58 -10.23 17.80 4.96
CA GLU A 58 -10.38 18.97 4.10
C GLU A 58 -10.22 20.31 4.84
N GLN A 59 -10.25 20.31 6.19
CA GLN A 59 -10.23 21.54 7.00
C GLN A 59 -8.95 21.66 7.84
N ASP A 60 -8.43 20.55 8.34
CA ASP A 60 -7.32 20.54 9.30
C ASP A 60 -5.94 20.43 8.62
N PHE A 61 -5.89 20.35 7.29
CA PHE A 61 -4.65 20.18 6.53
C PHE A 61 -4.58 21.12 5.32
N VAL A 62 -3.38 21.64 5.07
CA VAL A 62 -3.05 22.39 3.85
C VAL A 62 -2.16 21.52 2.95
N PRO A 63 -2.59 21.22 1.70
CA PRO A 63 -1.76 20.47 0.76
C PRO A 63 -0.47 21.24 0.42
N VAL A 64 0.68 20.60 0.60
CA VAL A 64 1.99 21.20 0.26
C VAL A 64 2.43 20.77 -1.15
N VAL A 65 2.56 19.45 -1.38
CA VAL A 65 3.02 18.90 -2.65
C VAL A 65 2.61 17.43 -2.79
N LEU A 66 2.36 16.99 -4.03
CA LEU A 66 2.32 15.56 -4.36
C LEU A 66 3.75 15.03 -4.40
N ALA A 67 4.16 14.30 -3.36
CA ALA A 67 5.54 13.83 -3.25
C ALA A 67 5.88 12.75 -4.30
N ALA A 68 4.98 11.79 -4.54
CA ALA A 68 5.17 10.72 -5.52
C ALA A 68 3.85 10.02 -5.88
N THR A 69 3.77 9.53 -7.11
CA THR A 69 2.79 8.51 -7.53
C THR A 69 3.52 7.20 -7.73
N VAL A 70 3.12 6.16 -7.01
CA VAL A 70 3.78 4.85 -7.07
C VAL A 70 2.81 3.81 -7.62
N PRO A 71 3.11 3.14 -8.74
CA PRO A 71 2.27 2.07 -9.23
C PRO A 71 2.32 0.87 -8.28
N SER A 72 1.21 0.15 -8.19
CA SER A 72 1.13 -1.08 -7.41
C SER A 72 1.31 -2.30 -8.30
N VAL A 73 1.72 -3.41 -7.71
CA VAL A 73 1.94 -4.70 -8.34
C VAL A 73 1.21 -5.77 -7.54
N LEU A 74 0.45 -6.61 -8.24
CA LEU A 74 -0.12 -7.84 -7.69
C LEU A 74 0.98 -8.89 -7.62
N VAL A 75 1.28 -9.36 -6.42
CA VAL A 75 2.30 -10.37 -6.17
C VAL A 75 1.74 -11.57 -5.41
N VAL A 76 2.33 -12.73 -5.65
CA VAL A 76 2.10 -13.99 -4.92
C VAL A 76 3.43 -14.59 -4.46
N PRO A 77 3.46 -15.48 -3.46
CA PRO A 77 4.68 -16.19 -3.07
C PRO A 77 5.29 -16.95 -4.25
N SER A 78 6.61 -17.07 -4.32
CA SER A 78 7.30 -17.75 -5.43
C SER A 78 6.86 -19.21 -5.63
N GLY A 79 6.59 -19.93 -4.54
CA GLY A 79 6.04 -21.30 -4.55
C GLY A 79 4.53 -21.39 -4.77
N SER A 80 3.85 -20.27 -5.04
CA SER A 80 2.42 -20.27 -5.33
C SER A 80 2.11 -21.05 -6.61
N ARG A 81 0.96 -21.72 -6.61
CA ARG A 81 0.41 -22.40 -7.80
C ARG A 81 -0.05 -21.41 -8.89
N PHE A 82 -0.20 -20.13 -8.56
CA PHE A 82 -0.68 -19.11 -9.50
C PHE A 82 0.47 -18.55 -10.32
N GLN A 83 0.41 -18.76 -11.63
CA GLN A 83 1.40 -18.23 -12.59
C GLN A 83 0.94 -16.95 -13.28
N ASP A 84 -0.37 -16.69 -13.27
CA ASP A 84 -1.01 -15.54 -13.88
C ASP A 84 -2.27 -15.13 -13.08
N VAL A 85 -2.85 -14.00 -13.45
CA VAL A 85 -4.07 -13.47 -12.79
C VAL A 85 -5.29 -14.35 -13.08
N ALA A 86 -5.36 -15.00 -14.24
CA ALA A 86 -6.52 -15.81 -14.63
C ALA A 86 -6.64 -17.05 -13.74
N GLN A 87 -5.52 -17.71 -13.42
CA GLN A 87 -5.48 -18.84 -12.49
C GLN A 87 -5.89 -18.43 -11.08
N LEU A 88 -5.42 -17.28 -10.61
CA LEU A 88 -5.79 -16.73 -9.30
C LEU A 88 -7.30 -16.44 -9.22
N LEU A 89 -7.86 -15.80 -10.25
CA LEU A 89 -9.29 -15.49 -10.32
C LEU A 89 -10.16 -16.74 -10.48
N ALA A 90 -9.73 -17.72 -11.28
CA ALA A 90 -10.44 -18.98 -11.43
C ALA A 90 -10.56 -19.72 -10.08
N GLU A 91 -9.49 -19.72 -9.29
CA GLU A 91 -9.51 -20.31 -7.95
C GLU A 91 -10.37 -19.50 -6.98
N ALA A 92 -10.25 -18.17 -6.97
CA ALA A 92 -11.07 -17.30 -6.13
C ALA A 92 -12.57 -17.48 -6.38
N ARG A 93 -12.98 -17.71 -7.64
CA ARG A 93 -14.38 -18.00 -8.01
C ARG A 93 -14.81 -19.40 -7.57
N LYS A 94 -13.94 -20.40 -7.65
CA LYS A 94 -14.22 -21.77 -7.19
C LYS A 94 -14.32 -21.87 -5.68
N SER A 95 -13.64 -20.99 -4.96
CA SER A 95 -13.54 -21.04 -3.50
C SER A 95 -13.64 -19.64 -2.89
N PRO A 96 -14.84 -19.03 -2.89
CA PRO A 96 -15.07 -17.69 -2.34
C PRO A 96 -14.56 -17.57 -0.90
N GLY A 97 -13.83 -16.50 -0.61
CA GLY A 97 -13.29 -16.19 0.73
C GLY A 97 -12.14 -17.09 1.19
N LYS A 98 -11.65 -18.03 0.36
CA LYS A 98 -10.52 -18.90 0.71
C LYS A 98 -9.16 -18.30 0.41
N LEU A 99 -9.05 -17.50 -0.66
CA LEU A 99 -7.80 -16.80 -0.97
C LEU A 99 -7.72 -15.52 -0.16
N SER A 100 -6.57 -15.32 0.47
CA SER A 100 -6.28 -14.20 1.34
C SER A 100 -5.43 -13.14 0.65
N PHE A 101 -5.68 -11.86 0.97
CA PHE A 101 -4.78 -10.77 0.61
C PHE A 101 -4.31 -10.01 1.84
N ALA A 102 -3.02 -9.68 1.87
CA ALA A 102 -2.46 -8.86 2.93
C ALA A 102 -2.58 -7.36 2.62
N SER A 103 -2.77 -6.55 3.66
CA SER A 103 -2.64 -5.09 3.55
C SER A 103 -1.90 -4.46 4.73
N ALA A 104 -1.50 -3.19 4.57
CA ALA A 104 -0.96 -2.38 5.66
C ALA A 104 -2.05 -1.85 6.63
N GLY A 105 -3.26 -2.42 6.61
CA GLY A 105 -4.41 -2.03 7.42
C GLY A 105 -5.60 -1.59 6.56
N MET A 106 -6.78 -1.49 7.19
CA MET A 106 -7.96 -0.87 6.57
C MET A 106 -7.68 0.58 6.19
N GLY A 107 -8.39 1.12 5.19
CA GLY A 107 -8.17 2.48 4.66
C GLY A 107 -6.89 2.71 3.83
N THR A 108 -5.88 1.84 3.94
CA THR A 108 -4.63 2.00 3.18
C THR A 108 -4.84 1.82 1.67
N SER A 109 -3.95 2.40 0.86
CA SER A 109 -3.94 2.22 -0.61
C SER A 109 -3.89 0.75 -1.01
N ILE A 110 -3.15 -0.09 -0.27
CA ILE A 110 -3.02 -1.54 -0.46
C ILE A 110 -4.38 -2.24 -0.26
N HIS A 111 -5.10 -1.88 0.82
CA HIS A 111 -6.43 -2.40 1.08
C HIS A 111 -7.42 -1.98 -0.02
N LEU A 112 -7.48 -0.68 -0.34
CA LEU A 112 -8.37 -0.18 -1.39
C LEU A 112 -8.10 -0.80 -2.76
N ALA A 113 -6.83 -0.94 -3.15
CA ALA A 113 -6.46 -1.55 -4.42
C ALA A 113 -6.90 -3.02 -4.49
N SER A 114 -6.71 -3.77 -3.40
CA SER A 114 -7.10 -5.19 -3.32
C SER A 114 -8.62 -5.35 -3.30
N SER A 115 -9.35 -4.52 -2.54
CA SER A 115 -10.81 -4.53 -2.50
C SER A 115 -11.42 -4.11 -3.83
N LEU A 116 -10.83 -3.12 -4.52
CA LEU A 116 -11.25 -2.72 -5.86
C LEU A 116 -10.98 -3.83 -6.88
N PHE A 117 -9.83 -4.51 -6.79
CA PHE A 117 -9.53 -5.67 -7.63
C PHE A 117 -10.57 -6.78 -7.45
N ALA A 118 -10.86 -7.15 -6.20
CA ALA A 118 -11.86 -8.16 -5.88
C ALA A 118 -13.25 -7.78 -6.40
N ALA A 119 -13.68 -6.53 -6.18
CA ALA A 119 -14.96 -6.01 -6.66
C ALA A 119 -15.07 -6.00 -8.19
N ARG A 120 -14.02 -5.55 -8.89
CA ARG A 120 -13.99 -5.50 -10.36
C ARG A 120 -13.91 -6.87 -11.00
N ALA A 121 -13.25 -7.80 -10.32
CA ALA A 121 -13.14 -9.18 -10.78
C ALA A 121 -14.30 -10.06 -10.29
N GLU A 122 -15.25 -9.52 -9.52
CA GLU A 122 -16.39 -10.24 -8.95
C GLU A 122 -15.97 -11.51 -8.19
N VAL A 123 -14.98 -11.36 -7.29
CA VAL A 123 -14.47 -12.44 -6.44
C VAL A 123 -14.47 -12.02 -4.97
N GLU A 124 -14.56 -13.00 -4.08
CA GLU A 124 -14.46 -12.79 -2.64
C GLU A 124 -13.07 -13.23 -2.15
N LEU A 125 -12.36 -12.31 -1.51
CA LEU A 125 -11.03 -12.53 -0.94
C LEU A 125 -11.05 -12.22 0.56
N LEU A 126 -10.32 -13.00 1.35
CA LEU A 126 -10.15 -12.77 2.78
C LEU A 126 -9.12 -11.67 3.02
N HIS A 127 -9.53 -10.56 3.63
CA HIS A 127 -8.62 -9.50 4.02
C HIS A 127 -7.85 -9.83 5.30
N VAL A 128 -6.51 -9.80 5.25
CA VAL A 128 -5.62 -9.93 6.42
C VAL A 128 -4.87 -8.60 6.65
N PRO A 129 -5.30 -7.77 7.62
CA PRO A 129 -4.68 -6.47 7.88
C PRO A 129 -3.44 -6.57 8.79
N TYR A 130 -2.38 -5.83 8.44
CA TYR A 130 -1.15 -5.70 9.22
C TYR A 130 -0.88 -4.25 9.63
N LYS A 131 0.01 -4.02 10.60
CA LYS A 131 0.48 -2.68 11.01
C LYS A 131 1.58 -2.16 10.09
N GLY A 132 1.31 -2.06 8.79
CA GLY A 132 2.27 -1.63 7.76
C GLY A 132 2.65 -2.72 6.75
N SER A 133 3.36 -2.33 5.68
CA SER A 133 3.73 -3.25 4.59
C SER A 133 4.81 -4.26 4.99
N SER A 134 5.82 -3.88 5.79
CA SER A 134 6.91 -4.78 6.19
C SER A 134 6.47 -6.11 6.85
N PRO A 135 5.58 -6.11 7.87
CA PRO A 135 5.06 -7.36 8.41
C PRO A 135 4.18 -8.14 7.41
N ALA A 136 3.41 -7.45 6.56
CA ALA A 136 2.60 -8.09 5.51
C ALA A 136 3.47 -8.83 4.47
N VAL A 137 4.57 -8.20 4.02
CA VAL A 137 5.53 -8.82 3.10
C VAL A 137 6.18 -10.03 3.75
N SER A 138 6.50 -9.98 5.04
CA SER A 138 7.12 -11.11 5.74
C SER A 138 6.22 -12.35 5.74
N ASP A 139 4.92 -12.18 6.00
CA ASP A 139 3.95 -13.27 5.97
C ASP A 139 3.64 -13.75 4.55
N LEU A 140 3.65 -12.86 3.56
CA LEU A 140 3.58 -13.25 2.14
C LEU A 140 4.75 -14.14 1.76
N LEU A 141 5.98 -13.76 2.13
CA LEU A 141 7.17 -14.56 1.86
C LEU A 141 7.14 -15.93 2.55
N ALA A 142 6.49 -16.02 3.71
CA ALA A 142 6.28 -17.26 4.44
C ALA A 142 5.12 -18.12 3.89
N GLY A 143 4.36 -17.61 2.90
CA GLY A 143 3.19 -18.30 2.35
C GLY A 143 2.00 -18.36 3.31
N ARG A 144 1.93 -17.46 4.30
CA ARG A 144 0.80 -17.36 5.24
C ARG A 144 -0.40 -16.59 4.67
N VAL A 145 -0.15 -15.81 3.63
CA VAL A 145 -1.16 -15.07 2.84
C VAL A 145 -0.92 -15.34 1.36
N ASP A 146 -1.99 -15.37 0.57
CA ASP A 146 -1.91 -15.84 -0.83
C ASP A 146 -1.42 -14.77 -1.79
N MET A 147 -1.78 -13.50 -1.53
CA MET A 147 -1.44 -12.39 -2.42
C MET A 147 -1.31 -11.05 -1.71
N MET A 148 -0.73 -10.08 -2.41
CA MET A 148 -0.68 -8.68 -1.99
C MET A 148 -0.70 -7.78 -3.23
N ILE A 149 -1.41 -6.65 -3.16
CA ILE A 149 -1.31 -5.57 -4.16
C ILE A 149 -0.62 -4.37 -3.50
N ASP A 150 0.69 -4.27 -3.66
CA ASP A 150 1.50 -3.25 -2.98
C ASP A 150 2.37 -2.47 -3.96
N SER A 151 2.96 -1.37 -3.50
CA SER A 151 3.87 -0.54 -4.28
C SER A 151 5.00 -1.36 -4.91
N ILE A 152 5.35 -1.04 -6.16
CA ILE A 152 6.49 -1.69 -6.81
C ILE A 152 7.80 -1.42 -6.06
N THR A 153 7.90 -0.30 -5.35
CA THR A 153 9.07 0.08 -4.56
C THR A 153 9.28 -0.85 -3.36
N SER A 154 8.21 -1.21 -2.63
CA SER A 154 8.30 -2.18 -1.53
C SER A 154 8.59 -3.59 -2.03
N GLN A 155 8.03 -3.98 -3.18
CA GLN A 155 8.15 -5.34 -3.70
C GLN A 155 9.39 -5.59 -4.55
N ARG A 156 10.08 -4.55 -5.05
CA ARG A 156 11.21 -4.68 -5.98
C ARG A 156 12.28 -5.66 -5.51
N GLY A 157 12.70 -5.58 -4.24
CA GLY A 157 13.71 -6.49 -3.70
C GLY A 157 13.25 -7.95 -3.68
N SER A 158 12.00 -8.20 -3.30
CA SER A 158 11.39 -9.54 -3.28
C SER A 158 11.20 -10.11 -4.67
N ILE A 159 10.81 -9.29 -5.65
CA ILE A 159 10.66 -9.66 -7.06
C ILE A 159 12.03 -10.02 -7.66
N LEU A 160 13.04 -9.15 -7.50
CA LEU A 160 14.38 -9.35 -8.05
C LEU A 160 15.10 -10.56 -7.43
N SER A 161 14.82 -10.87 -6.16
CA SER A 161 15.34 -12.08 -5.50
C SER A 161 14.55 -13.35 -5.81
N GLY A 162 13.48 -13.27 -6.61
CA GLY A 162 12.65 -14.41 -6.98
C GLY A 162 11.84 -15.00 -5.82
N ARG A 163 11.72 -14.28 -4.69
CA ARG A 163 10.97 -14.77 -3.52
C ARG A 163 9.46 -14.58 -3.66
N VAL A 164 9.04 -13.64 -4.52
CA VAL A 164 7.65 -13.45 -4.97
C VAL A 164 7.58 -13.42 -6.49
N ARG A 165 6.41 -13.73 -7.04
CA ARG A 165 6.07 -13.59 -8.46
C ARG A 165 5.12 -12.41 -8.63
N ALA A 166 5.43 -11.52 -9.57
CA ALA A 166 4.52 -10.46 -10.00
C ALA A 166 3.56 -10.98 -11.08
N LEU A 167 2.26 -10.79 -10.89
CA LEU A 167 1.21 -11.24 -11.82
C LEU A 167 0.63 -10.09 -12.67
N ALA A 168 0.56 -8.87 -12.12
CA ALA A 168 0.05 -7.69 -12.81
C ALA A 168 0.54 -6.39 -12.16
N VAL A 169 0.47 -5.27 -12.89
CA VAL A 169 0.69 -3.91 -12.38
C VAL A 169 -0.57 -3.08 -12.52
N THR A 170 -0.78 -2.12 -11.62
CA THR A 170 -1.97 -1.24 -11.63
C THR A 170 -1.79 0.00 -12.50
N SER A 171 -0.60 0.22 -13.07
CA SER A 171 -0.37 1.28 -14.06
C SER A 171 -0.97 0.90 -15.41
N PRO A 172 -1.57 1.85 -16.16
CA PRO A 172 -1.90 1.63 -17.56
C PRO A 172 -0.66 1.10 -18.30
N MET A 173 -0.84 0.05 -19.09
CA MET A 173 0.21 -0.54 -19.92
C MET A 173 0.84 0.59 -20.76
N GLY A 174 2.07 1.00 -20.43
CA GLY A 174 2.72 2.17 -21.03
C GLY A 174 3.31 3.21 -20.08
N SER A 175 3.38 2.96 -18.76
CA SER A 175 4.30 3.74 -17.91
C SER A 175 5.71 3.16 -18.08
N PRO A 176 6.65 3.81 -18.80
CA PRO A 176 7.99 3.30 -18.92
C PRO A 176 8.67 3.41 -17.56
N GLN A 177 8.67 2.34 -16.79
CA GLN A 177 9.76 2.10 -15.88
C GLN A 177 10.98 1.81 -16.76
N LYS A 178 11.62 2.88 -17.26
CA LYS A 178 12.91 2.77 -17.92
C LYS A 178 13.79 1.99 -16.96
N THR A 179 14.15 0.80 -17.39
CA THR A 179 15.27 0.02 -16.89
C THR A 179 16.52 0.89 -17.03
N GLU A 180 16.82 1.73 -16.04
CA GLU A 180 18.19 2.17 -15.81
C GLU A 180 18.95 0.97 -15.27
N ASN A 181 19.32 0.09 -16.19
CA ASN A 181 20.33 -0.91 -15.96
C ASN A 181 21.67 -0.17 -16.04
N LYS A 182 22.22 0.15 -14.87
CA LYS A 182 23.61 0.57 -14.73
C LYS A 182 24.52 -0.60 -15.10
N ALA A 183 25.22 -0.49 -16.23
CA ALA A 183 26.54 -1.07 -16.45
C ALA A 183 27.38 0.09 -17.01
N ARG A 184 28.34 0.63 -16.26
CA ARG A 184 29.75 0.21 -16.26
C ARG A 184 30.30 0.07 -17.67
#